data_AF-A0A1X0QLZ4-F1
#
_entry.id   AF-A0A1X0QLZ4-F1
#
_cell.length_a   1.000
_cell.length_b   1.000
_cell.length_c   1.000
_cell.angle_alpha   90.00
_cell.angle_beta   90.00
_cell.angle_gamma   90.00
#
_symmetry.space_group_name_H-M   'P 1'
#
loop_
_entity.id
_entity.type
_entity.pdbx_description
1 polymer ?
#
loop_
_entity_poly.entity_id
_entity_poly.type
_entity_poly.pdbx_seq_one_letter_code
_entity_poly.pdbx_strand_id
1 'polypeptide(L)'
;MNNSKKWYLETGKCVEDALFEFGLTCNFEHLAHSFTIDPSDQTLLKQNVFTAKELAEIKKKALIPFPDLNVSLTEYLAAFNQKSTSGLRKALYNCKWYEDYDENEHASLDWIRRSIDTLLPLYEKKIMNEKHNEQWYQKRIWFMIDTLFEIIPDLRIVRGENSSSSSSARKNIDRGAACFENLARKRMGRRGDFILRYHDIELACGEDKASDNGTNMMQDRGIKCPKMMRDMLWALLDSVKFNQEKSKKLTILGVTTFGLNLYLDWMTIHEGYVCVLVRSKKISMPSTIDSFPSSLSLFASLLSALEVIKSVINVMNANDVYDIELLKPSLKRAYSEDDDESNDAKSWSRIVSASTPEDNGRFRRVSGA
;
A
#
# COMPACT_ATOMS: atom_id res chain seq x y z
N MET A 1 7.03 14.68 -19.46
CA MET A 1 5.62 14.27 -19.44
C MET A 1 4.95 14.80 -20.69
N ASN A 2 4.07 14.01 -21.33
CA ASN A 2 3.27 14.52 -22.45
C ASN A 2 2.12 15.40 -21.91
N ASN A 3 2.03 16.66 -22.37
CA ASN A 3 1.02 17.63 -21.93
C ASN A 3 -0.41 17.15 -22.21
N SER A 4 -0.66 16.43 -23.31
CA SER A 4 -2.00 15.95 -23.66
C SER A 4 -2.54 14.87 -22.72
N LYS A 5 -1.67 14.32 -21.85
CA LYS A 5 -2.02 13.26 -20.91
C LYS A 5 -2.08 13.76 -19.47
N LYS A 6 -1.70 15.00 -19.19
CA LYS A 6 -1.74 15.55 -17.83
C LYS A 6 -3.17 15.62 -17.29
N TRP A 7 -3.29 15.60 -15.97
CA TRP A 7 -4.59 15.69 -15.32
C TRP A 7 -5.01 17.14 -15.14
N TYR A 8 -6.10 17.52 -15.81
CA TYR A 8 -6.78 18.80 -15.61
C TYR A 8 -8.05 18.61 -14.75
N LEU A 9 -8.21 19.48 -13.75
CA LEU A 9 -9.40 19.57 -12.92
C LEU A 9 -10.52 20.33 -13.64
N GLU A 10 -11.74 20.27 -13.10
CA GLU A 10 -12.88 21.04 -13.63
C GLU A 10 -12.62 22.56 -13.66
N THR A 11 -11.74 23.05 -12.78
CA THR A 11 -11.29 24.44 -12.72
C THR A 11 -10.31 24.82 -13.85
N GLY A 12 -9.86 23.86 -14.65
CA GLY A 12 -8.80 24.01 -15.65
C GLY A 12 -7.39 23.94 -15.06
N LYS A 13 -7.23 23.79 -13.74
CA LYS A 13 -5.92 23.63 -13.11
C LYS A 13 -5.29 22.28 -13.48
N CYS A 14 -4.02 22.30 -13.89
CA CYS A 14 -3.23 21.09 -14.10
C CYS A 14 -2.63 20.62 -12.77
N VAL A 15 -2.90 19.37 -12.38
CA VAL A 15 -2.47 18.80 -11.10
C VAL A 15 -0.95 18.61 -11.05
N GLU A 16 -0.34 18.08 -12.11
CA GLU A 16 1.11 17.90 -12.21
C GLU A 16 1.88 19.20 -12.07
N ASP A 17 1.43 20.24 -12.78
CA ASP A 17 2.11 21.54 -12.79
C ASP A 17 1.99 22.22 -11.42
N ALA A 18 0.81 22.17 -10.80
CA ALA A 18 0.61 22.69 -9.45
C ALA A 18 1.48 21.96 -8.40
N LEU A 19 1.60 20.62 -8.49
CA LEU A 19 2.48 19.85 -7.61
C LEU A 19 3.97 20.16 -7.85
N PHE A 20 4.37 20.31 -9.11
CA PHE A 20 5.75 20.62 -9.48
C PHE A 20 6.16 22.00 -8.96
N GLU A 21 5.35 23.02 -9.23
CA GLU A 21 5.55 24.39 -8.75
C GLU A 21 5.60 24.43 -7.22
N PHE A 22 4.66 23.78 -6.54
CA PHE A 22 4.68 23.69 -5.09
C PHE A 22 5.95 22.98 -4.57
N GLY A 23 6.35 21.88 -5.19
CA GLY A 23 7.56 21.14 -4.84
C GLY A 23 8.82 21.99 -4.96
N LEU A 24 8.92 22.88 -5.94
CA LEU A 24 10.05 23.82 -6.09
C LEU A 24 10.16 24.82 -4.94
N THR A 25 9.03 25.18 -4.32
CA THR A 25 9.01 26.11 -3.16
C THR A 25 9.33 25.42 -1.83
N CYS A 26 9.26 24.10 -1.78
CA CYS A 26 9.44 23.33 -0.55
C CYS A 26 10.91 23.30 -0.12
N ASN A 27 11.20 23.85 1.06
CA ASN A 27 12.54 23.79 1.66
C ASN A 27 12.88 22.40 2.21
N PHE A 28 11.87 21.61 2.57
CA PHE A 28 12.02 20.25 3.09
C PHE A 28 11.31 19.25 2.18
N GLU A 29 11.62 17.98 2.34
CA GLU A 29 11.02 16.94 1.52
C GLU A 29 9.50 16.88 1.68
N HIS A 30 8.79 16.76 0.55
CA HIS A 30 7.34 16.65 0.48
C HIS A 30 6.93 15.59 -0.55
N LEU A 31 5.73 15.00 -0.41
CA LEU A 31 5.20 14.00 -1.36
C LEU A 31 5.10 14.53 -2.81
N ALA A 32 4.92 15.85 -2.96
CA ALA A 32 4.90 16.55 -4.23
C ALA A 32 6.19 16.32 -5.06
N HIS A 33 7.36 16.15 -4.41
CA HIS A 33 8.62 15.84 -5.10
C HIS A 33 8.60 14.49 -5.83
N SER A 34 7.67 13.61 -5.46
CA SER A 34 7.44 12.32 -6.10
C SER A 34 6.13 12.28 -6.91
N PHE A 35 5.58 13.43 -7.31
CA PHE A 35 4.28 13.53 -7.99
C PHE A 35 3.18 12.72 -7.28
N THR A 36 3.20 12.76 -5.95
CA THR A 36 2.22 12.09 -5.11
C THR A 36 1.40 13.14 -4.39
N ILE A 37 0.07 13.05 -4.50
CA ILE A 37 -0.87 13.94 -3.82
C ILE A 37 -1.64 13.19 -2.75
N ASP A 38 -1.68 13.77 -1.56
CA ASP A 38 -2.57 13.37 -0.47
C ASP A 38 -3.67 14.42 -0.35
N PRO A 39 -4.91 14.14 -0.77
CA PRO A 39 -6.00 15.11 -0.69
C PRO A 39 -6.38 15.51 0.74
N SER A 40 -5.89 14.78 1.75
CA SER A 40 -6.10 15.09 3.16
C SER A 40 -4.98 15.95 3.75
N ASP A 41 -3.90 16.21 3.00
CA ASP A 41 -2.81 17.08 3.43
C ASP A 41 -3.24 18.54 3.48
N GLN A 42 -3.32 19.06 4.70
CA GLN A 42 -3.70 20.44 4.97
C GLN A 42 -2.68 21.45 4.43
N THR A 43 -1.44 21.04 4.16
CA THR A 43 -0.40 21.91 3.62
C THR A 43 -0.79 22.40 2.22
N LEU A 44 -1.40 21.55 1.40
CA LEU A 44 -1.86 21.92 0.05
C LEU A 44 -2.92 23.02 0.07
N LEU A 45 -3.79 23.02 1.08
CA LEU A 45 -4.77 24.09 1.30
C LEU A 45 -4.11 25.35 1.87
N LYS A 46 -3.29 25.20 2.92
CA LYS A 46 -2.63 26.32 3.61
C LYS A 46 -1.69 27.10 2.70
N GLN A 47 -1.06 26.43 1.74
CA GLN A 47 -0.15 27.01 0.75
C GLN A 47 -0.88 27.41 -0.54
N ASN A 48 -2.22 27.36 -0.57
CA ASN A 48 -3.06 27.71 -1.73
C ASN A 48 -2.71 26.96 -3.02
N VAL A 49 -2.16 25.74 -2.91
CA VAL A 49 -1.84 24.90 -4.08
C VAL A 49 -3.14 24.44 -4.74
N PHE A 50 -4.09 23.98 -3.92
CA PHE A 50 -5.42 23.55 -4.36
C PHE A 50 -6.50 24.15 -3.46
N THR A 51 -7.70 24.33 -4.01
CA THR A 51 -8.89 24.66 -3.22
C THR A 51 -9.50 23.39 -2.60
N ALA A 52 -10.38 23.57 -1.60
CA ALA A 52 -11.10 22.44 -1.00
C ALA A 52 -11.98 21.69 -2.02
N LYS A 53 -12.52 22.38 -3.03
CA LYS A 53 -13.30 21.77 -4.12
C LYS A 53 -12.42 20.92 -5.03
N GLU A 54 -11.25 21.45 -5.42
CA GLU A 54 -10.26 20.75 -6.24
C GLU A 54 -9.76 19.46 -5.54
N LEU A 55 -9.43 19.54 -4.24
CA LEU A 55 -9.02 18.35 -3.48
C LEU A 55 -10.15 17.33 -3.32
N ALA A 56 -11.40 17.77 -3.19
CA ALA A 56 -12.56 16.88 -3.16
C ALA A 56 -12.77 16.18 -4.51
N GLU A 57 -12.56 16.87 -5.63
CA GLU A 57 -12.58 16.29 -6.98
C GLU A 57 -11.50 15.20 -7.12
N ILE A 58 -10.26 15.52 -6.76
CA ILE A 58 -9.12 14.59 -6.77
C ILE A 58 -9.42 13.34 -5.95
N LYS A 59 -9.92 13.53 -4.72
CA LYS A 59 -10.29 12.44 -3.82
C LYS A 59 -11.42 11.56 -4.38
N LYS A 60 -12.43 12.17 -5.02
CA LYS A 60 -13.55 11.46 -5.61
C LYS A 60 -13.11 10.61 -6.80
N LYS A 61 -12.17 11.10 -7.61
CA LYS A 61 -11.62 10.31 -8.72
C LYS A 61 -10.82 9.10 -8.22
N ALA A 62 -10.05 9.24 -7.14
CA ALA A 62 -9.21 8.16 -6.61
C ALA A 62 -9.94 7.15 -5.70
N LEU A 63 -11.27 7.03 -5.79
CA LEU A 63 -12.03 6.09 -4.97
C LEU A 63 -11.68 4.64 -5.34
N ILE A 64 -11.25 3.89 -4.33
CA ILE A 64 -10.95 2.47 -4.47
C ILE A 64 -12.26 1.70 -4.28
N PRO A 65 -12.68 0.84 -5.23
CA PRO A 65 -13.81 -0.04 -5.02
C PRO A 65 -13.42 -1.10 -3.98
N PHE A 66 -13.93 -0.96 -2.76
CA PHE A 66 -13.81 -2.01 -1.75
C PHE A 66 -14.95 -3.01 -1.98
N PRO A 67 -14.63 -4.29 -2.28
CA PRO A 67 -15.66 -5.30 -2.44
C PRO A 67 -16.44 -5.47 -1.13
N ASP A 68 -17.75 -5.61 -1.25
CA ASP A 68 -18.57 -6.07 -0.12
C ASP A 68 -18.16 -7.50 0.25
N LEU A 69 -18.11 -7.78 1.55
CA LEU A 69 -17.90 -9.14 2.03
C LEU A 69 -19.12 -9.99 1.68
N ASN A 70 -18.88 -11.25 1.33
CA ASN A 70 -19.98 -12.17 1.07
C ASN A 70 -20.86 -12.34 2.34
N VAL A 71 -22.13 -12.68 2.13
CA VAL A 71 -23.13 -12.73 3.21
C VAL A 71 -22.72 -13.74 4.29
N SER A 72 -22.27 -14.93 3.89
CA SER A 72 -21.87 -16.00 4.82
C SER A 72 -20.71 -15.57 5.74
N LEU A 73 -19.69 -14.93 5.19
CA LEU A 73 -18.54 -14.41 5.92
C LEU A 73 -18.94 -13.29 6.88
N THR A 74 -19.86 -12.42 6.45
CA THR A 74 -20.40 -11.34 7.28
C THR A 74 -21.23 -11.88 8.44
N GLU A 75 -22.09 -12.87 8.20
CA GLU A 75 -22.88 -13.55 9.23
C GLU A 75 -21.98 -14.28 10.22
N TYR A 76 -20.94 -14.97 9.74
CA TYR A 76 -19.97 -15.64 10.60
C TYR A 76 -19.20 -14.64 11.48
N LEU A 77 -18.75 -13.51 10.91
CA LEU A 77 -18.11 -12.45 11.67
C LEU A 77 -19.06 -11.84 12.71
N ALA A 78 -20.33 -11.66 12.37
CA ALA A 78 -21.34 -11.11 13.27
C ALA A 78 -21.62 -12.02 14.48
N ALA A 79 -21.40 -13.34 14.37
CA ALA A 79 -21.53 -14.27 15.51
C ALA A 79 -20.58 -13.92 16.68
N PHE A 80 -19.46 -13.25 16.37
CA PHE A 80 -18.48 -12.78 17.36
C PHE A 80 -18.82 -11.40 17.97
N ASN A 81 -20.03 -10.87 17.73
CA ASN A 81 -20.55 -9.68 18.41
C ASN A 81 -20.86 -9.98 19.90
N GLN A 82 -19.80 -10.27 20.66
CA GLN A 82 -19.84 -10.70 22.04
C GLN A 82 -19.11 -9.68 22.91
N LYS A 83 -19.63 -9.46 24.11
CA LYS A 83 -19.05 -8.55 25.12
C LYS A 83 -18.40 -9.30 26.29
N SER A 84 -18.16 -10.60 26.14
CA SER A 84 -17.54 -11.41 27.18
C SER A 84 -16.67 -12.51 26.57
N THR A 85 -15.65 -12.93 27.29
CA THR A 85 -14.73 -14.00 26.87
C THR A 85 -15.45 -15.36 26.80
N SER A 86 -16.39 -15.61 27.71
CA SER A 86 -17.27 -16.79 27.67
C SER A 86 -18.16 -16.81 26.41
N GLY A 87 -18.71 -15.66 26.02
CA GLY A 87 -19.47 -15.52 24.77
C GLY A 87 -18.60 -15.82 23.54
N LEU A 88 -17.38 -15.28 23.49
CA LEU A 88 -16.44 -15.58 22.41
C LEU A 88 -16.05 -17.07 22.37
N ARG A 89 -15.78 -17.71 23.51
CA ARG A 89 -15.50 -19.15 23.57
C ARG A 89 -16.63 -19.99 22.99
N LYS A 90 -17.88 -19.65 23.32
CA LYS A 90 -19.06 -20.34 22.78
C LYS A 90 -19.18 -20.15 21.27
N ALA A 91 -18.92 -18.93 20.76
CA ALA A 91 -18.93 -18.66 19.34
C ALA A 91 -17.83 -19.47 18.59
N LEU A 92 -16.61 -19.52 19.15
CA LEU A 92 -15.48 -20.27 18.59
C LEU A 92 -15.72 -21.79 18.54
N TYR A 93 -16.49 -22.34 19.48
CA TYR A 93 -16.81 -23.77 19.51
C TYR A 93 -17.63 -24.23 18.30
N ASN A 94 -18.42 -23.33 17.69
CA ASN A 94 -19.33 -23.66 16.60
C ASN A 94 -18.62 -23.61 15.23
N CYS A 95 -17.76 -24.58 14.93
CA CYS A 95 -17.06 -24.69 13.63
C CYS A 95 -17.28 -26.06 12.99
N LYS A 96 -18.43 -26.22 12.33
CA LYS A 96 -18.84 -27.50 11.72
C LYS A 96 -18.05 -27.86 10.45
N TRP A 97 -17.50 -26.87 9.75
CA TRP A 97 -16.79 -27.03 8.48
C TRP A 97 -15.35 -27.55 8.63
N TYR A 98 -14.87 -27.82 9.84
CA TYR A 98 -13.49 -28.27 10.04
C TYR A 98 -13.24 -29.71 9.57
N GLU A 99 -14.27 -30.56 9.62
CA GLU A 99 -14.21 -31.94 9.13
C GLU A 99 -14.20 -31.99 7.59
N ASP A 100 -14.99 -31.11 6.96
CA ASP A 100 -15.12 -30.98 5.50
C ASP A 100 -14.45 -29.68 4.99
N TYR A 101 -13.21 -29.45 5.41
CA TYR A 101 -12.50 -28.20 5.10
C TYR A 101 -12.17 -28.06 3.61
N ASP A 102 -12.74 -27.04 2.98
CA ASP A 102 -12.34 -26.53 1.67
C ASP A 102 -11.61 -25.19 1.80
N GLU A 103 -10.42 -25.07 1.22
CA GLU A 103 -9.58 -23.88 1.32
C GLU A 103 -10.21 -22.64 0.67
N ASN A 104 -10.87 -22.79 -0.48
CA ASN A 104 -11.46 -21.67 -1.21
C ASN A 104 -12.67 -21.09 -0.47
N GLU A 105 -13.45 -21.96 0.18
CA GLU A 105 -14.66 -21.57 0.91
C GLU A 105 -14.35 -21.15 2.36
N HIS A 106 -13.43 -21.84 3.03
CA HIS A 106 -13.28 -21.75 4.48
C HIS A 106 -12.03 -21.02 4.96
N ALA A 107 -11.05 -20.69 4.12
CA ALA A 107 -9.82 -20.03 4.57
C ALA A 107 -10.07 -18.70 5.30
N SER A 108 -10.97 -17.85 4.80
CA SER A 108 -11.33 -16.59 5.47
C SER A 108 -12.09 -16.81 6.79
N LEU A 109 -12.94 -17.84 6.86
CA LEU A 109 -13.66 -18.21 8.09
C LEU A 109 -12.69 -18.72 9.16
N ASP A 110 -11.75 -19.57 8.75
CA ASP A 110 -10.70 -20.09 9.62
C ASP A 110 -9.75 -18.99 10.10
N TRP A 111 -9.40 -18.03 9.24
CA TRP A 111 -8.62 -16.87 9.64
C TRP A 111 -9.32 -16.03 10.73
N ILE A 112 -10.62 -15.74 10.58
CA ILE A 112 -11.39 -15.03 11.61
C ILE A 112 -11.30 -15.81 12.93
N ARG A 113 -11.58 -17.11 12.89
CA ARG A 113 -11.56 -17.99 14.06
C ARG A 113 -10.20 -17.95 14.76
N ARG A 114 -9.11 -18.25 14.04
CA ARG A 114 -7.74 -18.29 14.59
C ARG A 114 -7.31 -16.96 15.16
N SER A 115 -7.66 -15.86 14.49
CA SER A 115 -7.33 -14.51 14.95
C SER A 115 -8.04 -14.19 16.27
N ILE A 116 -9.34 -14.48 16.36
CA ILE A 116 -10.12 -14.23 17.59
C ILE A 116 -9.66 -15.15 18.73
N ASP A 117 -9.40 -16.43 18.44
CA ASP A 117 -8.89 -17.39 19.42
C ASP A 117 -7.52 -16.97 19.97
N THR A 118 -6.65 -16.40 19.14
CA THR A 118 -5.35 -15.86 19.57
C THR A 118 -5.49 -14.64 20.47
N LEU A 119 -6.48 -13.78 20.23
CA LEU A 119 -6.74 -12.58 21.03
C LEU A 119 -7.42 -12.90 22.37
N LEU A 120 -8.23 -13.96 22.42
CA LEU A 120 -9.06 -14.31 23.57
C LEU A 120 -8.27 -14.43 24.90
N PRO A 121 -7.14 -15.16 24.98
CA PRO A 121 -6.32 -15.20 26.19
C PRO A 121 -5.77 -13.83 26.62
N LEU A 122 -5.59 -12.90 25.69
CA LEU A 122 -5.12 -11.55 26.00
C LEU A 122 -6.20 -10.75 26.74
N TYR A 123 -7.47 -10.92 26.33
CA TYR A 123 -8.62 -10.34 27.02
C TYR A 123 -8.86 -10.97 28.40
N GLU A 124 -8.77 -12.30 28.51
CA GLU A 124 -8.96 -13.02 29.78
C GLU A 124 -7.94 -12.59 30.84
N LYS A 125 -6.68 -12.42 30.42
CA LYS A 125 -5.60 -11.96 31.28
C LYS A 125 -5.56 -10.43 31.46
N LYS A 126 -6.40 -9.68 30.74
CA LYS A 126 -6.47 -8.20 30.74
C LYS A 126 -5.15 -7.50 30.35
N ILE A 127 -4.25 -8.19 29.68
CA ILE A 127 -2.91 -7.68 29.31
C ILE A 127 -2.97 -6.66 28.15
N MET A 128 -4.09 -6.59 27.43
CA MET A 128 -4.30 -5.61 26.36
C MET A 128 -4.35 -4.14 26.86
N ASN A 129 -4.58 -3.93 28.16
CA ASN A 129 -4.63 -2.60 28.78
C ASN A 129 -3.25 -2.04 29.15
N GLU A 130 -2.22 -2.89 29.10
CA GLU A 130 -0.86 -2.51 29.44
C GLU A 130 -0.12 -1.93 28.23
N LYS A 131 0.91 -1.13 28.51
CA LYS A 131 1.82 -0.65 27.46
C LYS A 131 2.82 -1.75 27.14
N HIS A 132 2.93 -2.08 25.87
CA HIS A 132 3.90 -3.07 25.40
C HIS A 132 4.89 -2.47 24.41
N ASN A 133 5.97 -3.20 24.14
CA ASN A 133 6.89 -2.84 23.07
C ASN A 133 6.30 -3.21 21.70
N GLU A 134 6.95 -2.72 20.64
CA GLU A 134 6.50 -2.90 19.26
C GLU A 134 6.40 -4.38 18.85
N GLN A 135 7.40 -5.18 19.21
CA GLN A 135 7.44 -6.61 18.90
C GLN A 135 6.29 -7.40 19.55
N TRP A 136 5.85 -6.98 20.73
CA TRP A 136 4.70 -7.59 21.38
C TRP A 136 3.43 -7.34 20.57
N TYR A 137 3.19 -6.10 20.14
CA TYR A 137 2.02 -5.78 19.30
C TYR A 137 2.07 -6.53 17.97
N GLN A 138 3.23 -6.56 17.31
CA GLN A 138 3.46 -7.35 16.10
C GLN A 138 3.11 -8.83 16.29
N LYS A 139 3.66 -9.49 17.30
CA LYS A 139 3.54 -10.94 17.48
C LYS A 139 2.21 -11.38 18.09
N ARG A 140 1.58 -10.55 18.93
CA ARG A 140 0.40 -10.94 19.72
C ARG A 140 -0.91 -10.43 19.13
N ILE A 141 -0.87 -9.39 18.31
CA ILE A 141 -2.06 -8.78 17.73
C ILE A 141 -1.95 -8.76 16.22
N TRP A 142 -0.95 -8.06 15.68
CA TRP A 142 -0.88 -7.78 14.24
C TRP A 142 -0.38 -8.96 13.39
N PHE A 143 0.02 -10.06 14.02
CA PHE A 143 0.29 -11.32 13.33
C PHE A 143 -0.94 -11.84 12.57
N MET A 144 -2.15 -11.40 12.93
CA MET A 144 -3.36 -11.64 12.14
C MET A 144 -3.28 -11.05 10.72
N ILE A 145 -2.52 -9.97 10.51
CA ILE A 145 -2.32 -9.38 9.17
C ILE A 145 -1.47 -10.31 8.30
N ASP A 146 -0.47 -10.98 8.89
CA ASP A 146 0.37 -11.93 8.16
C ASP A 146 -0.46 -13.13 7.72
N THR A 147 -1.06 -13.80 8.70
CA THR A 147 -1.88 -15.00 8.46
C THR A 147 -3.12 -14.75 7.59
N LEU A 148 -3.55 -13.50 7.44
CA LEU A 148 -4.61 -13.11 6.49
C LEU A 148 -4.12 -13.23 5.05
N PHE A 149 -2.97 -12.64 4.74
CA PHE A 149 -2.47 -12.61 3.38
C PHE A 149 -1.86 -13.95 2.96
N GLU A 150 -1.51 -14.82 3.91
CA GLU A 150 -1.16 -16.23 3.65
C GLU A 150 -2.31 -17.03 3.00
N ILE A 151 -3.56 -16.55 3.04
CA ILE A 151 -4.70 -17.17 2.33
C ILE A 151 -4.50 -17.13 0.80
N ILE A 152 -3.72 -16.18 0.28
CA ILE A 152 -3.49 -16.05 -1.16
C ILE A 152 -2.26 -16.89 -1.54
N PRO A 153 -2.40 -17.88 -2.45
CA PRO A 153 -1.27 -18.65 -2.93
C PRO A 153 -0.18 -17.77 -3.54
N ASP A 154 1.09 -18.18 -3.38
CA ASP A 154 2.29 -17.48 -3.87
C ASP A 154 2.55 -16.07 -3.33
N LEU A 155 1.69 -15.59 -2.43
CA LEU A 155 1.89 -14.34 -1.73
C LEU A 155 2.83 -14.55 -0.53
N ARG A 156 3.89 -13.76 -0.49
CA ARG A 156 4.92 -13.84 0.55
C ARG A 156 4.94 -12.57 1.38
N ILE A 157 4.91 -12.74 2.69
CA ILE A 157 5.13 -11.65 3.64
C ILE A 157 6.57 -11.70 4.10
N VAL A 158 7.23 -10.54 4.09
CA VAL A 158 8.56 -10.40 4.65
C VAL A 158 8.52 -9.34 5.73
N ARG A 159 8.77 -9.76 6.97
CA ARG A 159 8.93 -8.87 8.12
C ARG A 159 10.39 -8.61 8.48
N GLY A 160 10.61 -7.46 9.12
CA GLY A 160 11.90 -7.07 9.71
C GLY A 160 12.76 -6.27 8.75
N GLU A 161 12.78 -4.94 8.93
CA GLU A 161 13.57 -3.92 8.22
C GLU A 161 14.00 -4.26 6.77
N ASN A 162 13.12 -4.90 5.99
CA ASN A 162 13.50 -5.43 4.70
C ASN A 162 13.49 -4.30 3.68
N SER A 163 14.43 -4.35 2.74
CA SER A 163 14.59 -3.32 1.73
C SER A 163 13.68 -3.59 0.54
N SER A 164 12.82 -2.63 0.20
CA SER A 164 11.98 -2.70 -1.00
C SER A 164 12.82 -2.83 -2.26
N SER A 165 12.56 -3.88 -3.04
CA SER A 165 13.22 -4.13 -4.32
C SER A 165 12.88 -3.04 -5.31
N SER A 166 11.62 -2.60 -5.36
CA SER A 166 11.15 -1.53 -6.26
C SER A 166 11.81 -0.19 -5.95
N SER A 167 11.94 0.14 -4.66
CA SER A 167 12.70 1.32 -4.22
C SER A 167 14.18 1.22 -4.59
N SER A 168 14.78 0.02 -4.51
CA SER A 168 16.17 -0.20 -4.93
C SER A 168 16.31 -0.06 -6.43
N ALA A 169 15.42 -0.64 -7.24
CA ALA A 169 15.43 -0.57 -8.69
C ALA A 169 15.41 0.90 -9.16
N ARG A 170 14.45 1.70 -8.67
CA ARG A 170 14.38 3.14 -8.99
C ARG A 170 15.68 3.88 -8.66
N LYS A 171 16.24 3.68 -7.46
CA LYS A 171 17.48 4.36 -7.04
C LYS A 171 18.72 4.00 -7.88
N ASN A 172 18.65 2.92 -8.65
CA ASN A 172 19.76 2.42 -9.45
C ASN A 172 19.45 2.41 -10.96
N ILE A 173 18.38 3.11 -11.41
CA ILE A 173 17.96 3.10 -12.82
C ILE A 173 19.06 3.63 -13.76
N ASP A 174 19.80 4.66 -13.32
CA ASP A 174 20.89 5.28 -14.08
C ASP A 174 22.27 4.66 -13.77
N ARG A 175 22.32 3.51 -13.10
CA ARG A 175 23.58 2.86 -12.74
C ARG A 175 24.23 2.23 -13.97
N GLY A 176 25.22 2.90 -14.53
CA GLY A 176 26.01 2.42 -15.67
C GLY A 176 27.11 1.42 -15.30
N ALA A 177 27.60 0.70 -16.31
CA ALA A 177 28.81 -0.11 -16.19
C ALA A 177 30.05 0.77 -15.94
N ALA A 178 31.06 0.23 -15.28
CA ALA A 178 32.34 0.93 -15.16
C ALA A 178 32.93 1.16 -16.54
N CYS A 179 33.33 2.39 -16.82
CA CYS A 179 33.97 2.78 -18.09
C CYS A 179 35.03 3.84 -17.83
N PHE A 180 34.60 5.08 -17.58
CA PHE A 180 35.48 6.18 -17.15
C PHE A 180 35.53 6.35 -15.64
N GLU A 181 34.42 6.06 -14.95
CA GLU A 181 34.33 6.02 -13.49
C GLU A 181 34.16 4.58 -12.99
N ASN A 182 34.54 4.33 -11.74
CA ASN A 182 34.32 3.05 -11.07
C ASN A 182 32.82 2.75 -10.92
N LEU A 183 32.48 1.47 -10.94
CA LEU A 183 31.09 1.02 -10.73
C LEU A 183 30.58 1.49 -9.37
N ALA A 184 29.62 2.40 -9.37
CA ALA A 184 28.98 2.87 -8.15
C ALA A 184 28.38 1.70 -7.36
N ARG A 185 28.48 1.73 -6.02
CA ARG A 185 27.84 0.71 -5.17
C ARG A 185 26.32 0.74 -5.35
N LYS A 186 25.67 -0.43 -5.41
CA LYS A 186 24.20 -0.55 -5.51
C LYS A 186 23.56 0.14 -4.30
N ARG A 187 22.70 1.12 -4.54
CA ARG A 187 21.94 1.81 -3.49
C ARG A 187 20.84 0.88 -2.96
N MET A 188 20.74 0.75 -1.65
CA MET A 188 19.66 0.00 -1.01
C MET A 188 18.32 0.72 -1.16
N GLY A 189 17.24 -0.05 -1.31
CA GLY A 189 15.86 0.45 -1.27
C GLY A 189 15.47 0.99 0.10
N ARG A 190 14.27 1.57 0.20
CA ARG A 190 13.71 1.97 1.49
C ARG A 190 13.42 0.72 2.31
N ARG A 191 13.62 0.79 3.64
CA ARG A 191 13.36 -0.31 4.55
C ARG A 191 12.02 -0.11 5.23
N GLY A 192 11.20 -1.15 5.26
CA GLY A 192 9.95 -1.20 6.02
C GLY A 192 9.90 -2.43 6.91
N ASP A 193 8.99 -2.42 7.88
CA ASP A 193 8.80 -3.53 8.82
C ASP A 193 7.98 -4.67 8.22
N PHE A 194 7.22 -4.37 7.17
CA PHE A 194 6.34 -5.27 6.44
C PHE A 194 6.45 -5.02 4.94
N ILE A 195 6.65 -6.07 4.14
CA ILE A 195 6.52 -6.05 2.68
C ILE A 195 5.72 -7.27 2.25
N LEU A 196 4.70 -7.05 1.43
CA LEU A 196 3.90 -8.09 0.81
C LEU A 196 4.30 -8.22 -0.66
N ARG A 197 4.62 -9.43 -1.10
CA ARG A 197 5.14 -9.68 -2.45
C ARG A 197 4.45 -10.86 -3.11
N TYR A 198 3.96 -10.65 -4.32
CA TYR A 198 3.47 -11.70 -5.21
C TYR A 198 4.54 -11.97 -6.27
N HIS A 199 5.16 -13.16 -6.21
CA HIS A 199 6.40 -13.48 -6.93
C HIS A 199 7.51 -12.43 -6.70
N ASP A 200 7.83 -11.59 -7.70
CA ASP A 200 8.84 -10.53 -7.64
C ASP A 200 8.24 -9.11 -7.50
N ILE A 201 6.90 -8.99 -7.51
CA ILE A 201 6.19 -7.70 -7.48
C ILE A 201 5.68 -7.41 -6.06
N GLU A 202 6.05 -6.25 -5.53
CA GLU A 202 5.64 -5.79 -4.20
C GLU A 202 4.25 -5.13 -4.26
N LEU A 203 3.28 -5.62 -3.47
CA LEU A 203 1.87 -5.20 -3.49
C LEU A 203 1.44 -4.42 -2.24
N ALA A 204 2.21 -4.55 -1.15
CA ALA A 204 1.96 -3.78 0.06
C ALA A 204 3.24 -3.54 0.84
N CYS A 205 3.23 -2.51 1.68
CA CYS A 205 4.30 -2.22 2.60
C CYS A 205 3.78 -1.65 3.91
N GLY A 206 4.59 -1.71 4.97
CA GLY A 206 4.16 -1.20 6.26
C GLY A 206 5.25 -0.89 7.26
N GLU A 207 4.82 -0.18 8.29
CA GLU A 207 5.63 0.32 9.40
C GLU A 207 4.88 0.03 10.71
N ASP A 208 5.61 -0.44 11.71
CA ASP A 208 5.05 -0.72 13.02
C ASP A 208 5.71 0.19 14.06
N LYS A 209 4.93 0.62 15.05
CA LYS A 209 5.40 1.36 16.22
C LYS A 209 4.62 0.95 17.46
N ALA A 210 5.29 0.95 18.61
CA ALA A 210 4.63 0.70 19.90
C ALA A 210 3.57 1.77 20.26
N SER A 211 3.80 3.01 19.82
CA SER A 211 2.91 4.15 20.07
C SER A 211 3.17 5.27 19.08
N ASP A 212 2.17 6.13 18.86
CA ASP A 212 2.35 7.39 18.16
C ASP A 212 2.81 8.48 19.14
N ASN A 213 3.92 9.14 18.82
CA ASN A 213 4.43 10.32 19.54
C ASN A 213 4.16 11.62 18.76
N GLY A 214 3.27 11.58 17.76
CA GLY A 214 2.96 12.66 16.82
C GLY A 214 3.96 12.77 15.67
N THR A 215 5.26 12.52 15.93
CA THR A 215 6.31 12.60 14.90
C THR A 215 6.33 11.34 14.03
N ASN A 216 6.19 10.16 14.64
CA ASN A 216 6.20 8.90 13.91
C ASN A 216 5.05 8.83 12.89
N MET A 217 3.87 9.32 13.23
CA MET A 217 2.76 9.39 12.27
C MET A 217 3.08 10.32 11.08
N MET A 218 3.73 11.45 11.30
CA MET A 218 4.13 12.37 10.23
C MET A 218 5.28 11.82 9.38
N GLN A 219 6.24 11.11 9.98
CA GLN A 219 7.40 10.57 9.27
C GLN A 219 7.08 9.23 8.60
N ASP A 220 6.66 8.22 9.37
CA ASP A 220 6.50 6.86 8.88
C ASP A 220 5.28 6.74 7.97
N ARG A 221 4.09 7.10 8.47
CA ARG A 221 2.84 7.08 7.68
C ARG A 221 2.76 8.25 6.70
N GLY A 222 3.33 9.41 7.04
CA GLY A 222 3.21 10.63 6.25
C GLY A 222 4.15 10.69 5.05
N ILE A 223 5.39 10.20 5.17
CA ILE A 223 6.43 10.36 4.13
C ILE A 223 7.07 9.02 3.74
N LYS A 224 7.58 8.24 4.70
CA LYS A 224 8.38 7.04 4.45
C LYS A 224 7.59 5.96 3.72
N CYS A 225 6.43 5.58 4.27
CA CYS A 225 5.55 4.56 3.68
C CYS A 225 5.03 5.01 2.31
N PRO A 226 4.43 6.20 2.12
CA PRO A 226 3.98 6.65 0.80
C PRO A 226 5.08 6.67 -0.28
N LYS A 227 6.31 7.03 0.05
CA LYS A 227 7.42 6.99 -0.91
C LYS A 227 7.78 5.56 -1.34
N MET A 228 7.67 4.60 -0.41
CA MET A 228 7.85 3.19 -0.74
C MET A 228 6.69 2.67 -1.58
N MET A 229 5.44 3.01 -1.20
CA MET A 229 4.24 2.67 -1.97
C MET A 229 4.33 3.19 -3.41
N ARG A 230 4.82 4.42 -3.63
CA ARG A 230 4.98 4.98 -4.98
C ARG A 230 5.96 4.18 -5.82
N ASP A 231 7.11 3.83 -5.24
CA ASP A 231 8.12 3.03 -5.92
C ASP A 231 7.56 1.63 -6.27
N MET A 232 6.78 1.03 -5.37
CA MET A 232 6.07 -0.24 -5.61
C MET A 232 4.99 -0.13 -6.68
N LEU A 233 4.18 0.94 -6.67
CA LEU A 233 3.14 1.18 -7.66
C LEU A 233 3.75 1.30 -9.06
N TRP A 234 4.91 1.95 -9.19
CA TRP A 234 5.60 2.00 -10.48
C TRP A 234 6.02 0.63 -11.00
N ALA A 235 6.59 -0.21 -10.16
CA ALA A 235 6.94 -1.58 -10.55
C ALA A 235 5.70 -2.39 -10.94
N LEU A 236 4.59 -2.20 -10.23
CA LEU A 236 3.31 -2.84 -10.54
C LEU A 236 2.75 -2.37 -11.90
N LEU A 237 2.82 -1.07 -12.20
CA LEU A 237 2.40 -0.53 -13.50
C LEU A 237 3.27 -1.03 -14.67
N ASP A 238 4.59 -1.15 -14.46
CA ASP A 238 5.50 -1.72 -15.45
C ASP A 238 5.25 -3.21 -15.71
N SER A 239 4.82 -3.96 -14.68
CA SER A 239 4.46 -5.38 -14.81
C SER A 239 3.29 -5.60 -15.78
N VAL A 240 2.37 -4.63 -15.87
CA VAL A 240 1.25 -4.62 -16.83
C VAL A 240 1.51 -3.72 -18.04
N LYS A 241 2.77 -3.36 -18.29
CA LYS A 241 3.22 -2.55 -19.44
C LYS A 241 2.49 -1.22 -19.58
N PHE A 242 2.12 -0.60 -18.45
CA PHE A 242 1.40 0.67 -18.41
C PHE A 242 0.08 0.65 -19.21
N ASN A 243 -0.55 -0.51 -19.37
CA ASN A 243 -1.86 -0.62 -19.99
C ASN A 243 -2.85 0.27 -19.23
N GLN A 244 -3.47 1.24 -19.92
CA GLN A 244 -4.28 2.28 -19.26
C GLN A 244 -5.49 1.70 -18.51
N GLU A 245 -6.17 0.70 -19.09
CA GLU A 245 -7.34 0.03 -18.50
C GLU A 245 -6.98 -0.79 -17.26
N LYS A 246 -5.85 -1.49 -17.30
CA LYS A 246 -5.32 -2.24 -16.14
C LYS A 246 -4.82 -1.29 -15.06
N SER A 247 -4.07 -0.25 -15.45
CA SER A 247 -3.43 0.72 -14.53
C SER A 247 -4.42 1.38 -13.58
N LYS A 248 -5.63 1.74 -14.07
CA LYS A 248 -6.70 2.32 -13.25
C LYS A 248 -7.27 1.37 -12.19
N LYS A 249 -7.02 0.06 -12.31
CA LYS A 249 -7.48 -0.98 -11.39
C LYS A 249 -6.39 -1.43 -10.40
N LEU A 250 -5.17 -0.93 -10.55
CA LEU A 250 -4.04 -1.27 -9.69
C LEU A 250 -3.98 -0.35 -8.47
N THR A 251 -3.61 -0.91 -7.33
CA THR A 251 -3.45 -0.19 -6.07
C THR A 251 -2.36 -0.84 -5.22
N ILE A 252 -1.68 -0.06 -4.40
CA ILE A 252 -0.72 -0.51 -3.39
C ILE A 252 -1.28 -0.24 -2.01
N LEU A 253 -1.21 -1.24 -1.13
CA LEU A 253 -1.63 -1.13 0.27
C LEU A 253 -0.48 -0.66 1.18
N GLY A 254 -0.76 0.36 1.99
CA GLY A 254 0.09 0.83 3.07
C GLY A 254 -0.49 0.41 4.41
N VAL A 255 0.23 -0.38 5.18
CA VAL A 255 -0.19 -0.82 6.52
C VAL A 255 0.63 -0.08 7.56
N THR A 256 0.00 0.65 8.47
CA THR A 256 0.74 1.25 9.59
C THR A 256 0.07 0.91 10.91
N THR A 257 0.86 0.44 11.87
CA THR A 257 0.37 0.15 13.22
C THR A 257 1.05 1.04 14.27
N PHE A 258 0.24 1.52 15.21
CA PHE A 258 0.69 2.29 16.38
C PHE A 258 0.04 1.71 17.62
N GLY A 259 0.70 0.77 18.28
CA GLY A 259 0.14 0.01 19.39
C GLY A 259 -1.09 -0.77 18.94
N LEU A 260 -2.27 -0.43 19.49
CA LEU A 260 -3.56 -1.02 19.11
C LEU A 260 -4.27 -0.34 17.92
N ASN A 261 -3.64 0.67 17.31
CA ASN A 261 -4.22 1.39 16.19
C ASN A 261 -3.67 0.88 14.86
N LEU A 262 -4.55 0.75 13.88
CA LEU A 262 -4.30 0.32 12.51
C LEU A 262 -4.75 1.41 11.53
N TYR A 263 -3.93 1.61 10.51
CA TYR A 263 -4.21 2.46 9.36
C TYR A 263 -3.94 1.67 8.07
N LEU A 264 -4.86 1.74 7.11
CA LEU A 264 -4.81 1.04 5.82
C LEU A 264 -4.90 2.09 4.70
N ASP A 265 -3.74 2.59 4.27
CA ASP A 265 -3.64 3.66 3.28
C ASP A 265 -3.51 3.12 1.85
N TRP A 266 -4.24 3.79 0.96
CA TRP A 266 -4.42 3.58 -0.47
C TRP A 266 -3.40 4.28 -1.36
N MET A 267 -2.63 3.65 -2.25
CA MET A 267 -2.00 4.41 -3.34
C MET A 267 -2.39 3.89 -4.72
N THR A 268 -2.90 4.79 -5.54
CA THR A 268 -3.41 4.49 -6.89
C THR A 268 -2.90 5.49 -7.91
N ILE A 269 -3.13 5.18 -9.19
CA ILE A 269 -3.02 6.14 -10.29
C ILE A 269 -4.29 6.08 -11.13
N HIS A 270 -4.86 7.23 -11.46
CA HIS A 270 -6.16 7.29 -12.16
C HIS A 270 -6.07 8.15 -13.42
N GLU A 271 -5.50 9.34 -13.28
CA GLU A 271 -5.39 10.34 -14.34
C GLU A 271 -3.97 10.89 -14.33
N GLY A 272 -3.48 11.26 -15.52
CA GLY A 272 -2.19 11.93 -15.61
C GLY A 272 -1.06 11.07 -15.09
N TYR A 273 -0.09 11.72 -14.48
CA TYR A 273 1.14 11.11 -14.01
C TYR A 273 1.26 11.14 -12.48
N VAL A 274 0.13 11.34 -11.80
CA VAL A 274 0.07 11.65 -10.37
C VAL A 274 -0.42 10.44 -9.59
N CYS A 275 0.36 10.02 -8.61
CA CYS A 275 -0.08 9.02 -7.63
C CYS A 275 -0.99 9.70 -6.60
N VAL A 276 -2.14 9.10 -6.29
CA VAL A 276 -3.06 9.62 -5.27
C VAL A 276 -3.01 8.74 -4.04
N LEU A 277 -2.74 9.35 -2.89
CA LEU A 277 -2.76 8.70 -1.59
C LEU A 277 -4.14 8.87 -0.92
N VAL A 278 -4.83 7.77 -0.67
CA VAL A 278 -6.14 7.71 -0.02
C VAL A 278 -5.98 7.18 1.40
N ARG A 279 -6.10 8.06 2.39
CA ARG A 279 -5.90 7.68 3.78
C ARG A 279 -7.13 7.08 4.44
N SER A 280 -6.95 5.99 5.20
CA SER A 280 -8.01 5.51 6.09
C SER A 280 -8.14 6.38 7.33
N LYS A 281 -9.33 6.31 7.95
CA LYS A 281 -9.48 6.69 9.35
C LYS A 281 -8.74 5.68 10.24
N LYS A 282 -8.51 6.07 11.48
CA LYS A 282 -7.96 5.19 12.51
C LYS A 282 -8.95 4.05 12.80
N ILE A 283 -8.47 2.83 12.73
CA ILE A 283 -9.18 1.62 13.15
C ILE A 283 -8.44 1.11 14.39
N SER A 284 -9.13 0.69 15.45
CA SER A 284 -8.46 0.31 16.70
C SER A 284 -8.93 -1.06 17.17
N MET A 285 -7.98 -1.88 17.62
CA MET A 285 -8.28 -3.07 18.40
C MET A 285 -8.66 -2.64 19.83
N PRO A 286 -9.87 -2.94 20.32
CA PRO A 286 -10.28 -2.55 21.66
C PRO A 286 -9.42 -3.27 22.70
N SER A 287 -9.04 -2.56 23.76
CA SER A 287 -8.23 -3.14 24.85
C SER A 287 -9.07 -3.92 25.88
N THR A 288 -10.39 -3.74 25.86
CA THR A 288 -11.33 -4.40 26.78
C THR A 288 -12.34 -5.27 26.03
N ILE A 289 -12.75 -6.36 26.67
CA ILE A 289 -13.69 -7.32 26.10
C ILE A 289 -15.09 -6.73 25.88
N ASP A 290 -15.54 -5.80 26.73
CA ASP A 290 -16.85 -5.15 26.60
C ASP A 290 -16.98 -4.34 25.29
N SER A 291 -15.84 -3.85 24.79
CA SER A 291 -15.73 -3.10 23.55
C SER A 291 -15.35 -3.96 22.34
N PHE A 292 -15.16 -5.27 22.52
CA PHE A 292 -14.79 -6.20 21.46
C PHE A 292 -15.66 -6.11 20.20
N PRO A 293 -16.98 -5.87 20.25
CA PRO A 293 -17.79 -5.68 19.04
C PRO A 293 -17.28 -4.63 18.06
N SER A 294 -16.60 -3.58 18.55
CA SER A 294 -15.99 -2.57 17.68
C SER A 294 -14.87 -3.12 16.79
N SER A 295 -14.20 -4.20 17.23
CA SER A 295 -13.15 -4.89 16.47
C SER A 295 -13.68 -5.58 15.21
N LEU A 296 -14.98 -5.90 15.12
CA LEU A 296 -15.55 -6.54 13.93
C LEU A 296 -15.36 -5.68 12.69
N SER A 297 -15.42 -4.35 12.83
CA SER A 297 -15.11 -3.43 11.73
C SER A 297 -13.65 -3.51 11.26
N LEU A 298 -12.73 -3.83 12.18
CA LEU A 298 -11.31 -4.05 11.88
C LEU A 298 -11.13 -5.33 11.08
N PHE A 299 -11.72 -6.44 11.54
CA PHE A 299 -11.72 -7.70 10.80
C PHE A 299 -12.31 -7.55 9.40
N ALA A 300 -13.46 -6.86 9.30
CA ALA A 300 -14.09 -6.59 8.01
C ALA A 300 -13.19 -5.76 7.09
N SER A 301 -12.54 -4.71 7.62
CA SER A 301 -11.62 -3.87 6.83
C SER A 301 -10.43 -4.64 6.30
N LEU A 302 -9.89 -5.57 7.10
CA LEU A 302 -8.80 -6.45 6.69
C LEU A 302 -9.25 -7.45 5.62
N LEU A 303 -10.42 -8.06 5.77
CA LEU A 303 -11.00 -8.94 4.75
C LEU A 303 -11.26 -8.20 3.43
N SER A 304 -11.78 -6.97 3.48
CA SER A 304 -11.90 -6.14 2.28
C SER A 304 -10.52 -5.84 1.66
N ALA A 305 -9.49 -5.66 2.49
CA ALA A 305 -8.14 -5.45 1.97
C ALA A 305 -7.58 -6.70 1.27
N LEU A 306 -7.87 -7.91 1.80
CA LEU A 306 -7.56 -9.18 1.14
C LEU A 306 -8.18 -9.25 -0.25
N GLU A 307 -9.47 -8.94 -0.38
CA GLU A 307 -10.18 -8.99 -1.67
C GLU A 307 -9.65 -7.96 -2.67
N VAL A 308 -9.23 -6.77 -2.22
CA VAL A 308 -8.56 -5.80 -3.09
C VAL A 308 -7.22 -6.34 -3.60
N ILE A 309 -6.42 -6.98 -2.75
CA ILE A 309 -5.15 -7.60 -3.19
C ILE A 309 -5.39 -8.74 -4.18
N LYS A 310 -6.41 -9.59 -3.96
CA LYS A 310 -6.82 -10.62 -4.95
C LYS A 310 -7.20 -9.99 -6.29
N SER A 311 -7.96 -8.89 -6.27
CA SER A 311 -8.32 -8.15 -7.49
C SER A 311 -7.10 -7.63 -8.24
N VAL A 312 -6.11 -7.06 -7.53
CA VAL A 312 -4.85 -6.60 -8.13
C VAL A 312 -4.11 -7.76 -8.80
N ILE A 313 -3.99 -8.90 -8.13
CA ILE A 313 -3.35 -10.11 -8.69
C ILE A 313 -4.11 -10.61 -9.93
N ASN A 314 -5.44 -10.60 -9.91
CA ASN A 314 -6.26 -10.97 -11.07
C ASN A 314 -6.02 -10.03 -12.26
N VAL A 315 -5.89 -8.72 -12.02
CA VAL A 315 -5.57 -7.74 -13.08
C VAL A 315 -4.18 -7.98 -13.66
N MET A 316 -3.20 -8.36 -12.83
CA MET A 316 -1.85 -8.71 -13.28
C MET A 316 -1.84 -9.98 -14.14
N ASN A 317 -2.57 -11.01 -13.71
CA ASN A 317 -2.61 -12.32 -14.37
C ASN A 317 -3.56 -12.36 -15.59
N ALA A 318 -4.43 -11.35 -15.75
CA ALA A 318 -5.30 -11.26 -16.91
C ALA A 318 -4.46 -11.15 -18.19
N ASN A 319 -4.48 -12.19 -19.02
CA ASN A 319 -3.77 -12.20 -20.30
C ASN A 319 -4.22 -11.00 -21.14
N ASP A 320 -3.26 -10.27 -21.70
CA ASP A 320 -3.53 -9.49 -22.89
C ASP A 320 -3.83 -10.49 -24.02
N VAL A 321 -4.83 -10.22 -24.86
CA VAL A 321 -5.10 -11.06 -26.03
C VAL A 321 -3.81 -11.12 -26.84
N TYR A 322 -3.17 -12.30 -26.87
CA TYR A 322 -1.93 -12.49 -27.62
C TYR A 322 -2.22 -12.19 -29.08
N ASP A 323 -1.66 -11.09 -29.59
CA ASP A 323 -1.61 -10.88 -31.02
C ASP A 323 -0.78 -12.01 -31.61
N ILE A 324 -1.33 -12.78 -32.54
CA ILE A 324 -0.65 -13.91 -33.18
C ILE A 324 0.60 -13.42 -33.92
N GLU A 325 0.66 -12.13 -34.29
CA GLU A 325 1.88 -11.49 -34.80
C GLU A 325 3.02 -11.44 -33.78
N LEU A 326 2.72 -11.45 -32.47
CA LEU A 326 3.71 -11.46 -31.39
C LEU A 326 4.49 -12.79 -31.29
N LEU A 327 3.97 -13.87 -31.88
CA LEU A 327 4.59 -15.20 -31.93
C LEU A 327 5.67 -15.35 -33.02
N LYS A 328 5.89 -14.32 -33.87
CA LYS A 328 7.05 -14.28 -34.79
C LYS A 328 8.36 -14.28 -33.97
N PRO A 329 9.49 -14.82 -34.50
CA PRO A 329 10.67 -15.16 -33.70
C PRO A 329 11.17 -13.99 -32.83
N SER A 330 11.13 -14.18 -31.51
CA SER A 330 11.41 -13.17 -30.48
C SER A 330 12.78 -12.48 -30.63
N LEU A 331 13.78 -13.20 -31.14
CA LEU A 331 15.11 -12.64 -31.43
C LEU A 331 15.05 -11.58 -32.53
N LYS A 332 14.28 -11.77 -33.60
CA LYS A 332 14.18 -10.76 -34.66
C LYS A 332 13.56 -9.46 -34.15
N ARG A 333 12.59 -9.55 -33.22
CA ARG A 333 12.00 -8.37 -32.57
C ARG A 333 12.95 -7.68 -31.59
N ALA A 334 13.72 -8.46 -30.83
CA ALA A 334 14.73 -7.92 -29.91
C ALA A 334 15.83 -7.11 -30.63
N TYR A 335 16.00 -7.32 -31.93
CA TYR A 335 16.97 -6.62 -32.79
C TYR A 335 16.33 -5.83 -33.94
N SER A 336 14.99 -5.74 -34.01
CA SER A 336 14.32 -4.90 -35.02
C SER A 336 14.26 -3.47 -34.52
N GLU A 337 14.69 -2.52 -35.35
CA GLU A 337 14.55 -1.07 -35.14
C GLU A 337 13.10 -0.58 -35.32
N ASP A 338 12.10 -1.46 -35.18
CA ASP A 338 10.70 -1.07 -35.11
C ASP A 338 10.48 -0.36 -33.76
N ASP A 339 10.95 0.89 -33.72
CA ASP A 339 10.57 1.88 -32.75
C ASP A 339 9.07 2.10 -32.91
N ASP A 340 8.28 1.40 -32.09
CA ASP A 340 6.91 1.81 -31.79
C ASP A 340 7.00 3.23 -31.17
N GLU A 341 7.04 4.26 -32.03
CA GLU A 341 6.92 5.67 -31.67
C GLU A 341 5.53 6.00 -31.09
N SER A 342 4.61 5.03 -31.11
CA SER A 342 3.29 5.08 -30.50
C SER A 342 3.27 4.75 -29.00
N ASN A 343 4.40 4.32 -28.40
CA ASN A 343 4.36 3.67 -27.10
C ASN A 343 4.14 4.63 -25.92
N ASP A 344 2.91 4.61 -25.40
CA ASP A 344 2.51 5.16 -24.11
C ASP A 344 3.53 4.86 -22.99
N ALA A 345 4.11 3.66 -22.99
CA ALA A 345 5.13 3.20 -22.05
C ALA A 345 6.39 4.09 -22.01
N LYS A 346 6.85 4.65 -23.15
CA LYS A 346 8.00 5.58 -23.17
C LYS A 346 7.68 6.89 -22.44
N SER A 347 6.43 7.38 -22.48
CA SER A 347 6.02 8.63 -21.79
C SER A 347 6.00 8.50 -20.26
N TRP A 348 5.70 7.29 -19.77
CA TRP A 348 5.69 6.96 -18.34
C TRP A 348 7.09 6.64 -17.79
N SER A 349 7.91 5.92 -18.56
CA SER A 349 9.26 5.47 -18.16
C SER A 349 10.26 6.60 -17.81
N ARG A 350 9.97 7.85 -18.22
CA ARG A 350 10.84 9.02 -17.99
C ARG A 350 10.39 9.90 -16.82
N ILE A 351 9.41 9.48 -16.02
CA ILE A 351 8.97 10.26 -14.85
C ILE A 351 9.89 9.94 -13.68
N VAL A 352 11.02 10.64 -13.69
CA VAL A 352 11.96 10.64 -12.58
C VAL A 352 11.39 11.57 -11.51
N SER A 353 11.33 11.11 -10.27
CA SER A 353 11.06 12.01 -9.14
C SER A 353 12.03 13.16 -9.15
N ALA A 354 11.56 14.37 -8.83
CA ALA A 354 12.44 15.50 -8.63
C ALA A 354 13.50 15.12 -7.58
N SER A 355 14.75 15.47 -7.85
CA SER A 355 15.85 15.35 -6.87
C SER A 355 15.42 16.04 -5.58
N THR A 356 15.38 15.29 -4.48
CA THR A 356 14.90 15.83 -3.20
C THR A 356 15.95 16.80 -2.65
N PRO A 357 15.59 17.75 -1.76
CA PRO A 357 16.57 18.57 -1.06
C PRO A 357 17.63 17.73 -0.31
N GLU A 358 17.26 16.54 0.15
CA GLU A 358 18.17 15.55 0.75
C GLU A 358 19.14 14.96 -0.26
N ASP A 359 18.66 14.56 -1.45
CA ASP A 359 19.50 14.03 -2.54
C ASP A 359 20.49 15.08 -3.08
N ASN A 360 20.16 16.37 -2.95
CA ASN A 360 21.00 17.51 -3.33
C ASN A 360 21.92 18.03 -2.21
N GLY A 361 22.03 17.31 -1.09
CA GLY A 361 22.94 17.66 0.00
C GLY A 361 22.60 18.96 0.73
N ARG A 362 21.36 19.48 0.59
CA ARG A 362 20.95 20.77 1.18
C ARG A 362 20.65 20.71 2.68
N PHE A 363 20.85 19.58 3.35
CA PHE A 363 20.80 19.51 4.82
C PHE A 363 21.96 18.72 5.43
N ARG A 364 22.63 19.35 6.40
CA ARG A 364 23.40 18.66 7.44
C ARG A 364 22.41 17.87 8.30
N ARG A 365 22.71 16.59 8.55
CA ARG A 365 22.10 15.86 9.67
C ARG A 365 22.24 16.74 10.92
N VAL A 366 21.13 17.16 11.52
CA VAL A 366 21.18 17.61 12.91
C VAL A 366 21.40 16.33 13.73
N SER A 367 22.67 16.04 13.99
CA SER A 367 23.07 15.01 14.93
C SER A 367 22.62 15.45 16.33
N GLY A 368 21.76 14.65 16.96
CA GLY A 368 21.66 14.48 18.40
C GLY A 368 21.26 15.69 19.25
N ALA A 369 20.07 15.60 19.85
CA ALA A 369 19.86 15.89 21.26
C ALA A 369 18.90 14.83 21.82
#